data_AF-A0A2D8D4F1-F1
#
_entry.id   AF-A0A2D8D4F1-F1
#
_cell.length_a   1.000
_cell.length_b   1.000
_cell.length_c   1.000
_cell.angle_alpha   90.00
_cell.angle_beta   90.00
_cell.angle_gamma   90.00
#
_symmetry.space_group_name_H-M   'P 1'
#
loop_
_entity.id
_entity.type
_entity.pdbx_description
1 polymer ?
#
loop_
_entity_poly.entity_id
_entity_poly.type
_entity_poly.pdbx_seq_one_letter_code
_entity_poly.pdbx_strand_id
1 'polypeptide(L)'
;MVTFLRELAASQSVAQAASAVGLTRQSAYRLRDRLVGTPFALGWEVALEAGLTQLAHAMLDRAVNGVEVPHYYKGELVGTSRQYDERLSIWIASNPWKIGRHQFAREHGAKGFDHLLARIESGPLDWTDEEAGDQGSAELRRARSYEGALEGWYGSNP
;
A
#
# COMPACT_ATOMS: atom_id res chain seq x y z
N MET A 1 -16.86 -17.81 11.59
CA MET A 1 -16.97 -17.41 10.16
C MET A 1 -16.46 -16.00 9.91
N VAL A 2 -16.87 -14.98 10.69
CA VAL A 2 -16.32 -13.61 10.56
C VAL A 2 -14.81 -13.55 10.83
N THR A 3 -14.32 -14.26 11.86
CA THR A 3 -12.88 -14.37 12.15
C THR A 3 -12.08 -14.92 10.97
N PHE A 4 -12.59 -15.96 10.31
CA PHE A 4 -11.98 -16.52 9.09
C PHE A 4 -11.82 -15.46 8.00
N LEU A 5 -12.88 -14.69 7.70
CA LEU A 5 -12.85 -13.68 6.65
C LEU A 5 -11.93 -12.50 7.00
N ARG A 6 -11.86 -12.11 8.28
CA ARG A 6 -10.92 -11.08 8.76
C ARG A 6 -9.48 -11.52 8.60
N GLU A 7 -9.17 -12.75 9.00
CA GLU A 7 -7.83 -13.33 8.85
C GLU A 7 -7.46 -13.52 7.39
N LEU A 8 -8.41 -13.92 6.54
CA LEU A 8 -8.19 -14.04 5.11
C LEU A 8 -7.86 -12.67 4.49
N ALA A 9 -8.59 -11.62 4.86
CA ALA A 9 -8.34 -10.27 4.37
C ALA A 9 -6.95 -9.75 4.79
N ALA A 10 -6.54 -10.01 6.04
CA ALA A 10 -5.26 -9.55 6.56
C ALA A 10 -4.07 -10.33 6.01
N SER A 11 -4.17 -11.66 5.91
CA SER A 11 -3.04 -12.54 5.59
C SER A 11 -2.97 -12.98 4.13
N GLN A 12 -4.08 -12.91 3.40
CA GLN A 12 -4.26 -13.52 2.07
C GLN A 12 -3.90 -15.02 2.03
N SER A 13 -3.93 -15.68 3.19
CA SER A 13 -3.58 -17.08 3.35
C SER A 13 -4.77 -17.87 3.88
N VAL A 14 -5.37 -18.66 3.00
CA VAL A 14 -6.47 -19.57 3.37
C VAL A 14 -6.03 -20.56 4.45
N ALA A 15 -4.76 -20.96 4.47
CA ALA A 15 -4.24 -21.86 5.50
C ALA A 15 -4.21 -21.19 6.87
N GLN A 16 -3.70 -19.96 6.97
CA GLN A 16 -3.67 -19.21 8.23
C GLN A 16 -5.09 -18.89 8.71
N ALA A 17 -5.94 -18.40 7.81
CA ALA A 17 -7.34 -18.10 8.11
C ALA A 17 -8.11 -19.33 8.60
N ALA A 18 -7.89 -20.50 7.98
CA ALA A 18 -8.50 -21.76 8.40
C ALA A 18 -8.02 -22.19 9.79
N SER A 19 -6.70 -22.12 10.05
CA SER A 19 -6.12 -22.43 11.35
C SER A 19 -6.71 -21.58 12.47
N ALA A 20 -6.95 -20.29 12.21
CA ALA A 20 -7.51 -19.35 13.18
C ALA A 20 -8.96 -19.69 13.62
N VAL A 21 -9.67 -20.53 12.85
CA VAL A 21 -11.02 -21.01 13.18
C VAL A 21 -11.09 -22.52 13.38
N GLY A 22 -9.95 -23.18 13.60
CA GLY A 22 -9.88 -24.62 13.85
C GLY A 22 -10.22 -25.49 12.64
N LEU A 23 -10.06 -24.97 11.42
CA LEU A 23 -10.30 -25.68 10.17
C LEU A 23 -8.98 -26.03 9.48
N THR A 24 -8.99 -27.14 8.73
CA THR A 24 -7.95 -27.40 7.73
C THR A 24 -8.22 -26.58 6.48
N ARG A 25 -7.17 -26.27 5.70
CA ARG A 25 -7.31 -25.58 4.41
C ARG A 25 -8.30 -26.29 3.47
N GLN A 26 -8.25 -27.61 3.40
CA GLN A 26 -9.16 -28.42 2.58
C GLN A 26 -10.61 -28.29 3.06
N SER A 27 -10.85 -28.32 4.37
CA SER A 27 -12.21 -28.16 4.93
C SER A 27 -12.80 -26.77 4.69
N ALA A 28 -11.96 -25.73 4.68
CA ALA A 28 -12.35 -24.36 4.35
C ALA A 28 -12.82 -24.22 2.89
N TYR A 29 -12.11 -24.83 1.93
CA TYR A 29 -12.56 -24.86 0.53
C TYR A 29 -13.87 -25.65 0.37
N ARG A 30 -13.99 -26.82 1.00
CA ARG A 30 -15.26 -27.59 0.97
C ARG A 30 -16.41 -26.83 1.62
N LEU A 31 -16.14 -25.95 2.59
CA LEU A 31 -17.14 -25.07 3.17
C LEU A 31 -17.55 -23.97 2.18
N ARG A 32 -16.59 -23.32 1.51
CA ARG A 32 -16.85 -22.33 0.45
C ARG A 32 -17.73 -22.91 -0.66
N ASP A 33 -17.38 -24.10 -1.17
CA ASP A 33 -18.09 -24.72 -2.30
C ASP A 33 -19.55 -25.08 -1.93
N ARG A 34 -19.83 -25.40 -0.67
CA ARG A 34 -21.20 -25.63 -0.16
C ARG A 34 -22.00 -24.34 0.04
N LEU A 35 -21.33 -23.20 0.16
CA LEU A 35 -21.90 -21.91 0.51
C LEU A 35 -21.87 -20.92 -0.67
N VAL A 36 -21.69 -21.40 -1.90
CA VAL A 36 -21.77 -20.59 -3.12
C VAL A 36 -23.10 -19.82 -3.15
N GLY A 37 -23.04 -18.54 -3.51
CA GLY A 37 -24.21 -17.65 -3.56
C GLY A 37 -24.63 -17.05 -2.20
N THR A 38 -23.98 -17.43 -1.10
CA THR A 38 -24.26 -16.86 0.23
C THR A 38 -23.39 -15.64 0.54
N PRO A 39 -23.76 -14.81 1.53
CA PRO A 39 -22.91 -13.72 2.00
C PRO A 39 -21.52 -14.15 2.46
N PHE A 40 -21.35 -15.40 2.90
CA PHE A 40 -20.03 -15.93 3.25
C PHE A 40 -19.13 -16.11 2.02
N ALA A 41 -19.66 -16.64 0.91
CA ALA A 41 -18.91 -16.74 -0.33
C ALA A 41 -18.56 -15.36 -0.91
N LEU A 42 -19.50 -14.41 -0.86
CA LEU A 42 -19.22 -13.03 -1.24
C LEU A 42 -18.14 -12.40 -0.34
N GLY A 43 -18.26 -12.55 0.98
CA GLY A 43 -17.29 -12.05 1.93
C GLY A 43 -15.89 -12.64 1.74
N TRP A 44 -15.79 -13.88 1.25
CA TRP A 44 -14.53 -14.51 0.89
C TRP A 44 -13.86 -13.80 -0.30
N GLU A 45 -14.60 -13.56 -1.37
CA GLU A 45 -14.08 -12.82 -2.54
C GLU A 45 -13.68 -11.39 -2.17
N VAL A 46 -14.51 -10.69 -1.37
CA VAL A 46 -14.19 -9.35 -0.86
C VAL A 46 -12.94 -9.36 0.01
N ALA A 47 -12.75 -10.38 0.85
CA ALA A 47 -11.55 -10.52 1.68
C ALA A 47 -10.28 -10.72 0.82
N LEU A 48 -10.38 -11.49 -0.27
CA LEU A 48 -9.26 -11.66 -1.21
C LEU A 48 -8.95 -10.35 -1.95
N GLU A 49 -9.98 -9.66 -2.44
CA GLU A 49 -9.83 -8.37 -3.13
C GLU A 49 -9.16 -7.33 -2.23
N ALA A 50 -9.53 -7.27 -0.95
CA ALA A 50 -8.98 -6.31 0.01
C ALA A 50 -7.46 -6.43 0.20
N GLY A 51 -6.87 -7.62 0.04
CA GLY A 51 -5.42 -7.79 0.17
C GLY A 51 -4.65 -7.71 -1.16
N LEU A 52 -5.31 -7.51 -2.30
CA LEU A 52 -4.63 -7.35 -3.58
C LEU A 52 -3.72 -6.12 -3.60
N THR A 53 -4.11 -5.03 -2.95
CA THR A 53 -3.27 -3.81 -2.86
C THR A 53 -1.96 -4.09 -2.11
N GLN A 54 -2.05 -4.79 -0.98
CA GLN A 54 -0.91 -5.13 -0.14
C GLN A 54 0.01 -6.14 -0.84
N LEU A 55 -0.58 -7.13 -1.51
CA LEU A 55 0.15 -8.06 -2.35
C LEU A 55 0.87 -7.31 -3.48
N ALA A 56 0.19 -6.38 -4.14
CA ALA A 56 0.76 -5.60 -5.24
C ALA A 56 1.93 -4.71 -4.77
N HIS A 57 1.84 -4.09 -3.60
CA HIS A 57 2.97 -3.37 -3.00
C HIS A 57 4.14 -4.31 -2.67
N ALA A 58 3.87 -5.46 -2.07
CA ALA A 58 4.92 -6.43 -1.75
C ALA A 58 5.53 -7.08 -3.01
N MET A 59 4.77 -7.19 -4.10
CA MET A 59 5.27 -7.62 -5.40
C MET A 59 6.14 -6.53 -6.03
N LEU A 60 5.73 -5.26 -5.96
CA LEU A 60 6.52 -4.13 -6.44
C LEU A 60 7.85 -4.01 -5.71
N ASP A 61 7.84 -4.11 -4.40
CA ASP A 61 9.05 -4.11 -3.58
C ASP A 61 10.02 -5.23 -4.01
N ARG A 62 9.54 -6.47 -4.13
CA ARG A 62 10.37 -7.60 -4.60
C ARG A 62 10.84 -7.46 -6.04
N ALA A 63 10.04 -6.86 -6.92
CA ALA A 63 10.43 -6.64 -8.31
C ALA A 63 11.56 -5.59 -8.42
N VAL A 64 11.47 -4.51 -7.64
CA VAL A 64 12.45 -3.41 -7.62
C VAL A 64 13.72 -3.81 -6.86
N ASN A 65 13.55 -4.39 -5.67
CA ASN A 65 14.64 -4.64 -4.74
C ASN A 65 15.20 -6.07 -4.81
N GLY A 66 14.56 -6.97 -5.56
CA GLY A 66 14.90 -8.39 -5.60
C GLY A 66 14.65 -9.10 -4.27
N VAL A 67 14.89 -10.41 -4.24
CA VAL A 67 14.84 -11.24 -3.03
C VAL A 67 16.21 -11.78 -2.72
N GLU A 68 16.62 -11.70 -1.46
CA GLU A 68 17.90 -12.26 -1.00
C GLU A 68 17.80 -13.79 -0.90
N VAL A 69 18.74 -14.47 -1.54
CA VAL A 69 18.87 -15.91 -1.56
C VAL A 69 20.18 -16.28 -0.86
N PRO A 70 20.12 -16.87 0.35
CA PRO A 70 21.29 -17.33 1.05
C PRO A 70 21.85 -18.61 0.41
N HIS A 71 23.17 -18.65 0.23
CA HIS A 71 23.90 -19.81 -0.27
C HIS A 71 24.58 -20.53 0.88
N TYR A 72 24.31 -21.82 1.03
CA TYR A 72 24.90 -22.66 2.06
C TYR A 72 25.83 -23.69 1.44
N TYR A 73 26.99 -23.88 2.06
CA TYR A 73 27.91 -24.96 1.75
C TYR A 73 28.27 -25.68 3.05
N LYS A 74 28.05 -27.00 3.09
CA LYS A 74 28.29 -27.84 4.27
C LYS A 74 27.60 -27.33 5.57
N GLY A 75 26.43 -26.70 5.44
CA GLY A 75 25.68 -26.17 6.58
C GLY A 75 26.11 -24.77 7.04
N GLU A 76 27.17 -24.21 6.47
CA GLU A 76 27.60 -22.83 6.73
C GLU A 76 27.11 -21.89 5.65
N LEU A 77 26.67 -20.69 6.05
CA LEU A 77 26.29 -19.63 5.14
C LEU A 77 27.56 -19.10 4.45
N VAL A 78 27.69 -19.35 3.15
CA VAL A 78 28.86 -18.94 2.36
C VAL A 78 28.65 -17.64 1.60
N GLY A 79 27.42 -17.14 1.54
CA GLY A 79 27.13 -15.84 0.96
C GLY A 79 25.65 -15.65 0.67
N THR A 80 25.33 -14.50 0.08
CA THR A 80 23.98 -14.12 -0.31
C THR A 80 24.01 -13.59 -1.74
N SER A 81 23.05 -14.02 -2.55
CA SER A 81 22.81 -13.44 -3.88
C SER A 81 21.44 -12.79 -3.90
N ARG A 82 21.18 -11.94 -4.89
CA ARG A 82 19.88 -11.32 -5.08
C ARG A 82 19.25 -11.81 -6.36
N GLN A 83 18.04 -12.36 -6.26
CA GLN A 83 17.27 -12.81 -7.40
C GLN A 83 16.21 -11.76 -7.74
N TYR A 84 16.21 -11.32 -9.00
CA TYR A 84 15.18 -10.45 -9.55
C TYR A 84 14.26 -11.28 -10.43
N ASP A 85 12.95 -11.18 -10.21
CA ASP A 85 11.96 -11.87 -11.03
C ASP A 85 11.49 -10.95 -12.17
N GLU A 86 12.02 -11.19 -13.37
CA GLU A 86 11.65 -10.43 -14.57
C GLU A 86 10.16 -10.64 -14.94
N ARG A 87 9.60 -11.82 -14.65
CA ARG A 87 8.19 -12.11 -14.92
C ARG A 87 7.29 -11.30 -14.00
N LEU A 88 7.70 -11.16 -12.75
CA LEU A 88 7.03 -10.28 -11.78
C LEU A 88 7.05 -8.82 -12.26
N SER A 89 8.20 -8.36 -12.75
CA SER A 89 8.36 -7.00 -13.29
C SER A 89 7.45 -6.76 -14.51
N ILE A 90 7.39 -7.71 -15.44
CA ILE A 90 6.51 -7.66 -16.62
C ILE A 90 5.03 -7.65 -16.20
N TRP A 91 4.64 -8.50 -15.24
CA TRP A 91 3.26 -8.55 -14.76
C TRP A 91 2.83 -7.22 -14.14
N ILE A 92 3.69 -6.62 -13.32
CA ILE A 92 3.45 -5.31 -12.68
C ILE A 92 3.29 -4.21 -13.74
N ALA A 93 4.19 -4.17 -14.72
CA ALA A 93 4.11 -3.21 -15.83
C ALA A 93 2.80 -3.36 -16.63
N SER A 94 2.31 -4.59 -16.76
CA SER A 94 1.12 -4.94 -17.53
C SER A 94 -0.20 -4.75 -16.76
N ASN A 95 -0.17 -4.64 -15.43
CA ASN A 95 -1.36 -4.56 -14.57
C ASN A 95 -1.35 -3.36 -13.59
N PRO A 96 -1.11 -2.12 -14.05
CA PRO A 96 -0.89 -0.97 -13.18
C PRO A 96 -2.09 -0.58 -12.31
N TRP A 97 -3.32 -0.80 -12.79
CA TRP A 97 -4.54 -0.49 -12.03
C TRP A 97 -4.76 -1.42 -10.82
N LYS A 98 -4.16 -2.61 -10.81
CA LYS A 98 -4.20 -3.54 -9.67
C LYS A 98 -3.21 -3.18 -8.55
N ILE A 99 -2.28 -2.25 -8.82
CA ILE A 99 -1.28 -1.76 -7.85
C ILE A 99 -1.69 -0.39 -7.30
N GLY A 100 -2.96 0.00 -7.45
CA GLY A 100 -3.43 1.32 -7.00
C GLY A 100 -2.87 2.49 -7.81
N ARG A 101 -2.24 2.26 -8.97
CA ARG A 101 -1.85 3.34 -9.90
C ARG A 101 -3.05 3.74 -10.75
N HIS A 102 -4.00 4.46 -10.15
CA HIS A 102 -5.15 5.02 -10.85
C HIS A 102 -4.69 5.85 -12.07
N GLN A 103 -5.44 5.77 -13.16
CA GLN A 103 -5.16 6.48 -14.43
C GLN A 103 -4.97 7.99 -14.22
N PHE A 104 -5.74 8.57 -13.29
CA PHE A 104 -5.66 9.96 -12.86
C PHE A 104 -4.29 10.36 -12.25
N ALA A 105 -3.65 9.46 -11.50
CA ALA A 105 -2.33 9.69 -10.89
C ALA A 105 -1.19 9.65 -11.92
N ARG A 106 -1.37 8.95 -13.05
CA ARG A 106 -0.37 8.89 -14.14
C ARG A 106 -0.31 10.18 -14.95
N GLU A 107 -1.44 10.85 -15.12
CA GLU A 107 -1.54 12.09 -15.91
C GLU A 107 -0.90 13.29 -15.19
N HIS A 108 -0.97 13.32 -13.86
CA HIS A 108 -0.40 14.40 -13.04
C HIS A 108 1.01 14.11 -12.50
N GLY A 109 1.37 12.83 -12.28
CA GLY A 109 2.50 12.46 -11.44
C GLY A 109 3.91 12.64 -12.03
N ALA A 110 4.07 12.82 -13.35
CA ALA A 110 5.41 13.01 -13.92
C ALA A 110 5.74 14.51 -14.09
N LYS A 111 4.91 15.26 -14.82
CA LYS A 111 5.14 16.69 -15.08
C LYS A 111 4.90 17.58 -13.85
N GLY A 112 3.92 17.23 -13.02
CA GLY A 112 3.67 17.94 -11.77
C GLY A 112 4.76 17.69 -10.73
N PHE A 113 5.35 16.49 -10.73
CA PHE A 113 6.41 16.11 -9.80
C PHE A 113 7.74 16.81 -10.14
N ASP A 114 8.15 16.83 -11.40
CA ASP A 114 9.37 17.54 -11.80
C ASP A 114 9.26 19.06 -11.56
N HIS A 115 8.09 19.64 -11.80
CA HIS A 115 7.83 21.06 -11.51
C HIS A 115 7.80 21.34 -9.99
N LEU A 116 7.25 20.43 -9.20
CA LEU A 116 7.25 20.51 -7.73
C LEU A 116 8.67 20.38 -7.16
N LEU A 117 9.47 19.44 -7.67
CA LEU A 117 10.87 19.25 -7.27
C LEU A 117 11.72 20.48 -7.63
N ALA A 118 11.59 21.00 -8.84
CA ALA A 118 12.29 22.22 -9.26
C ALA A 118 11.92 23.43 -8.39
N ARG A 119 10.63 23.53 -7.98
CA ARG A 119 10.18 24.57 -7.05
C ARG A 119 10.80 24.40 -5.66
N ILE A 120 10.89 23.18 -5.14
CA ILE A 120 11.48 22.92 -3.82
C ILE A 120 12.97 23.28 -3.80
N GLU A 121 13.69 23.01 -4.88
CA GLU A 121 15.14 23.25 -4.96
C GLU A 121 15.50 24.72 -5.20
N SER A 122 14.68 25.46 -5.95
CA SER A 122 15.07 26.77 -6.48
C SER A 122 14.03 27.88 -6.32
N GLY A 123 12.82 27.53 -5.88
CA GLY A 123 11.70 28.43 -5.76
C GLY A 123 11.28 28.70 -4.31
N PRO A 124 10.34 29.62 -4.10
CA PRO A 124 9.75 29.85 -2.79
C PRO A 124 9.01 28.61 -2.30
N LEU A 125 9.31 28.19 -1.07
CA LEU A 125 8.64 27.05 -0.40
C LEU A 125 7.19 27.37 -0.03
N ASP A 126 6.89 28.65 0.14
CA ASP A 126 5.54 29.12 0.47
C ASP A 126 4.64 29.10 -0.77
N TRP A 127 3.41 28.65 -0.58
CA TRP A 127 2.36 28.69 -1.58
C TRP A 127 1.73 30.09 -1.64
N THR A 128 1.52 30.60 -2.85
CA THR A 128 0.76 31.84 -3.06
C THR A 128 -0.75 31.57 -3.03
N ASP A 129 -1.55 32.57 -2.69
CA ASP A 129 -3.01 32.40 -2.55
C ASP A 129 -3.69 32.04 -3.89
N GLU A 130 -3.14 32.49 -5.03
CA GLU A 130 -3.62 32.13 -6.36
C GLU A 130 -3.29 30.68 -6.74
N GLU A 131 -2.10 30.18 -6.41
CA GLU A 131 -1.67 28.82 -6.73
C GLU A 131 -2.38 27.75 -5.88
N ALA A 132 -2.67 28.08 -4.63
CA ALA A 132 -3.38 27.18 -3.72
C ALA A 132 -4.86 27.02 -4.09
N GLY A 133 -5.41 27.93 -4.89
CA GLY A 133 -6.86 28.04 -5.16
C GLY A 133 -7.67 28.37 -3.89
N ASP A 134 -8.98 28.59 -4.05
CA ASP A 134 -9.84 29.04 -2.95
C ASP A 134 -9.87 28.09 -1.74
N GLN A 135 -9.81 26.77 -1.99
CA GLN A 135 -9.82 25.77 -0.93
C GLN A 135 -8.43 25.61 -0.27
N GLY A 136 -7.35 25.61 -1.05
CA GLY A 136 -5.99 25.48 -0.51
C GLY A 136 -5.52 26.73 0.23
N SER A 137 -5.89 27.92 -0.23
CA SER A 137 -5.55 29.17 0.47
C SER A 137 -6.35 29.33 1.78
N ALA A 138 -7.57 28.80 1.85
CA ALA A 138 -8.34 28.73 3.11
C ALA A 138 -7.73 27.75 4.11
N GLU A 139 -7.18 26.61 3.67
CA GLU A 139 -6.43 25.67 4.51
C GLU A 139 -5.09 26.24 4.98
N LEU A 140 -4.32 26.88 4.10
CA LEU A 140 -3.04 27.51 4.46
C LEU A 140 -3.22 28.68 5.44
N ARG A 141 -4.31 29.47 5.31
CA ARG A 141 -4.69 30.50 6.30
C ARG A 141 -5.11 29.89 7.63
N ARG A 142 -5.80 28.74 7.63
CA ARG A 142 -6.14 27.99 8.85
C ARG A 142 -4.89 27.41 9.53
N ALA A 143 -3.95 26.87 8.75
CA ALA A 143 -2.69 26.32 9.25
C ALA A 143 -1.80 27.40 9.87
N ARG A 144 -1.61 28.54 9.20
CA ARG A 144 -0.89 29.70 9.77
C ARG A 144 -1.57 30.31 10.99
N SER A 145 -2.91 30.30 11.04
CA SER A 145 -3.68 30.69 12.23
C SER A 145 -3.43 29.75 13.41
N TYR A 146 -3.34 28.44 13.18
CA TYR A 146 -2.97 27.45 14.20
C TYR A 146 -1.51 27.61 14.67
N GLU A 147 -0.59 27.92 13.76
CA GLU A 147 0.83 28.13 14.09
C GLU A 147 1.03 29.40 14.94
N GLY A 148 0.35 30.51 14.60
CA GLY A 148 0.32 31.72 15.44
C GLY A 148 -0.46 31.53 16.75
N ALA A 149 -1.49 30.68 16.79
CA ALA A 149 -2.19 30.31 18.02
C ALA A 149 -1.33 29.40 18.93
N LEU A 150 -0.48 28.54 18.34
CA LEU A 150 0.50 27.72 19.05
C LEU A 150 1.68 28.55 19.55
N GLU A 151 2.18 29.51 18.77
CA GLU A 151 3.16 30.51 19.25
C GLU A 151 2.57 31.41 20.35
N GLY A 152 1.28 31.77 20.28
CA GLY A 152 0.57 32.45 21.37
C GLY A 152 0.37 31.57 22.61
N TRP A 153 0.20 30.26 22.43
CA TRP A 153 0.10 29.27 23.51
C TRP A 153 1.45 28.95 24.17
N TYR A 154 2.55 28.94 23.41
CA TYR A 154 3.90 28.65 23.90
C TYR A 154 4.71 29.90 24.26
N GLY A 155 4.35 31.08 23.74
CA GLY A 155 4.97 32.38 24.03
C GLY A 155 4.50 33.06 25.32
N SER A 156 3.66 32.39 26.12
CA SER A 156 3.17 32.90 27.42
C SER A 156 3.76 32.18 28.65
N ASN A 157 4.83 31.41 28.53
CA ASN A 157 5.55 30.92 29.71
C ASN A 157 6.98 31.47 29.72
N PRO A 158 7.32 32.36 30.68
CA PRO A 158 8.61 33.07 30.74
C PRO A 158 9.82 32.15 30.95
#